data_AF-A0A9E0ZIV5-F1
#
_entry.id   AF-A0A9E0ZIV5-F1
#
_cell.length_a   1.000
_cell.length_b   1.000
_cell.length_c   1.000
_cell.angle_alpha   90.00
_cell.angle_beta   90.00
_cell.angle_gamma   90.00
#
_symmetry.space_group_name_H-M   'P 1'
#
loop_
_entity.id
_entity.type
_entity.pdbx_description
1 polymer ?
#
loop_
_entity_poly.entity_id
_entity_poly.type
_entity_poly.pdbx_seq_one_letter_code
_entity_poly.pdbx_strand_id
1 'polypeptide(L)'
;MEEKNKKTEEEIYEEIQCIIKKCTGVFINNTEANLLEDTWGIPTVDWLYVIREIEKRFRINLPEIIAEESFEFFTIKNIAKKIL
;
A
#
# COMPACT_ATOMS: atom_id res chain seq x y z
N MET A 1 -4.94 29.20 8.70
CA MET A 1 -4.35 28.51 7.54
C MET A 1 -3.55 27.37 8.10
N GLU A 2 -4.09 26.15 8.08
CA GLU A 2 -3.31 24.95 8.43
C GLU A 2 -2.51 24.56 7.18
N GLU A 3 -1.18 24.70 7.25
CA GLU A 3 -0.29 24.07 6.30
C GLU A 3 -0.51 22.57 6.40
N LYS A 4 -1.13 21.97 5.38
CA LYS A 4 -1.13 20.51 5.20
C LYS A 4 0.33 20.10 5.04
N ASN A 5 0.93 19.59 6.10
CA ASN A 5 2.25 18.99 6.08
C ASN A 5 2.21 17.86 5.04
N LYS A 6 2.79 18.09 3.86
CA LYS A 6 2.75 17.14 2.75
C LYS A 6 3.72 16.02 3.11
N LYS A 7 3.22 14.80 3.28
CA LYS A 7 4.08 13.65 3.61
C LYS A 7 5.10 13.42 2.50
N THR A 8 6.30 13.01 2.87
CA THR A 8 7.30 12.58 1.89
C THR A 8 6.92 11.21 1.32
N GLU A 9 7.53 10.85 0.18
CA GLU A 9 7.34 9.53 -0.41
C GLU A 9 7.83 8.43 0.55
N GLU A 10 8.97 8.62 1.23
CA GLU A 10 9.46 7.67 2.24
C GLU A 10 8.49 7.48 3.42
N GLU A 11 7.88 8.56 3.93
CA GLU A 11 6.91 8.45 5.02
C GLU A 11 5.68 7.62 4.61
N ILE A 12 5.25 7.72 3.35
CA ILE A 12 4.16 6.92 2.81
C ILE A 12 4.57 5.45 2.69
N TYR A 13 5.80 5.18 2.24
CA TYR A 13 6.34 3.82 2.19
C TYR A 13 6.35 3.17 3.58
N GLU A 14 6.92 3.84 4.57
CA GLU A 14 7.00 3.33 5.94
C GLU A 14 5.61 3.04 6.52
N GLU A 15 4.63 3.90 6.22
CA GLU A 15 3.25 3.68 6.66
C GLU A 15 2.61 2.47 5.98
N ILE A 16 2.76 2.31 4.66
CA ILE A 16 2.24 1.13 3.94
C ILE A 16 2.90 -0.15 4.46
N GLN A 17 4.22 -0.15 4.65
CA GLN A 17 4.96 -1.28 5.23
C GLN A 17 4.47 -1.63 6.64
N CYS A 18 4.20 -0.61 7.46
CA CYS A 18 3.62 -0.79 8.79
C CYS A 18 2.22 -1.40 8.72
N ILE A 19 1.38 -0.96 7.76
CA ILE A 19 0.03 -1.51 7.57
C ILE A 19 0.12 -2.98 7.15
N ILE A 20 0.93 -3.31 6.15
CA ILE A 20 1.15 -4.70 5.71
C ILE A 20 1.55 -5.56 6.90
N LYS A 21 2.59 -5.16 7.64
CA LYS A 21 3.06 -5.91 8.80
C LYS A 21 2.00 -6.09 9.88
N LYS A 22 1.17 -5.07 10.13
CA LYS A 22 0.07 -5.16 11.12
C LYS A 22 -1.03 -6.11 10.68
N CYS A 23 -1.36 -6.14 9.39
CA CYS A 23 -2.42 -6.99 8.85
C CYS A 23 -1.98 -8.44 8.65
N THR A 24 -0.73 -8.67 8.26
CA THR A 24 -0.27 -9.99 7.77
C THR A 24 0.83 -10.60 8.64
N GLY A 25 1.46 -9.82 9.53
CA GLY A 25 2.64 -10.22 10.28
C GLY A 25 3.95 -10.18 9.47
N VAL A 26 3.89 -9.96 8.16
CA VAL A 26 5.05 -10.00 7.25
C VAL A 26 5.55 -8.58 6.99
N PHE A 27 6.88 -8.40 7.07
CA PHE A 27 7.51 -7.13 6.72
C PHE A 27 8.15 -7.21 5.33
N ILE A 28 7.70 -6.33 4.42
CA ILE A 28 8.21 -6.25 3.04
C ILE A 28 9.01 -4.96 2.90
N ASN A 29 10.33 -5.08 2.79
CA ASN A 29 11.23 -3.92 2.68
C ASN A 29 11.42 -3.43 1.23
N ASN A 30 11.26 -4.30 0.24
CA ASN A 30 11.41 -3.96 -1.17
C ASN A 30 10.14 -3.26 -1.68
N THR A 31 10.21 -1.95 -1.89
CA THR A 31 9.05 -1.16 -2.30
C THR A 31 8.62 -1.39 -3.74
N GLU A 32 9.47 -2.01 -4.56
CA GLU A 32 9.20 -2.32 -5.97
C GLU A 32 8.74 -3.77 -6.18
N ALA A 33 8.74 -4.61 -5.15
CA ALA A 33 8.29 -5.99 -5.27
C ALA A 33 6.77 -6.06 -5.44
N ASN A 34 6.32 -7.00 -6.27
CA ASN A 34 4.89 -7.27 -6.41
C ASN A 34 4.36 -7.90 -5.11
N LEU A 35 3.40 -7.22 -4.49
CA LEU A 35 2.84 -7.61 -3.22
C LEU A 35 1.96 -8.87 -3.33
N LEU A 36 1.42 -9.20 -4.51
CA LEU A 36 0.63 -10.42 -4.72
C LEU A 36 1.48 -11.65 -5.03
N GLU A 37 2.81 -11.58 -4.91
CA GLU A 37 3.65 -12.77 -5.06
C GLU A 37 3.43 -13.78 -3.94
N ASP A 38 3.33 -15.06 -4.30
CA ASP A 38 3.20 -16.16 -3.33
C ASP A 38 4.41 -16.29 -2.40
N THR A 39 5.56 -15.69 -2.77
CA THR A 39 6.82 -15.71 -2.01
C THR A 39 6.70 -15.11 -0.61
N TRP A 40 5.71 -14.24 -0.39
CA TRP A 40 5.45 -13.64 0.92
C TRP A 40 4.72 -14.57 1.89
N GLY A 41 4.10 -15.65 1.39
CA GLY A 41 3.28 -16.55 2.20
C GLY A 41 2.02 -15.89 2.79
N ILE A 42 1.58 -14.76 2.21
CA ILE A 42 0.42 -13.99 2.65
C ILE A 42 -0.82 -14.50 1.91
N PRO A 43 -1.86 -15.00 2.61
CA PRO A 43 -3.12 -15.38 1.98
C PRO A 43 -3.74 -14.21 1.21
N THR A 44 -4.33 -14.49 0.04
CA THR A 44 -4.99 -13.45 -0.79
C THR A 44 -6.06 -12.66 -0.01
N VAL A 45 -6.79 -13.32 0.89
CA VAL A 45 -7.81 -12.69 1.73
C VAL A 45 -7.23 -11.63 2.69
N ASP A 46 -5.97 -11.78 3.11
CA ASP A 46 -5.33 -10.84 4.02
C ASP A 46 -5.03 -9.50 3.34
N TRP A 47 -4.79 -9.52 2.02
CA TRP A 47 -4.64 -8.32 1.21
C TRP A 47 -5.89 -7.44 1.20
N LEU A 48 -7.08 -8.02 1.38
CA LEU A 48 -8.31 -7.21 1.50
C LEU A 48 -8.28 -6.32 2.75
N TYR A 49 -7.70 -6.79 3.86
CA TYR A 49 -7.51 -5.97 5.06
C TYR A 49 -6.44 -4.90 4.86
N VAL A 50 -5.33 -5.25 4.19
CA VAL A 50 -4.28 -4.27 3.84
C VAL A 50 -4.86 -3.14 3.00
N ILE A 51 -5.57 -3.47 1.92
CA ILE A 51 -6.18 -2.48 1.01
C ILE A 51 -7.13 -1.57 1.78
N ARG A 52 -8.00 -2.14 2.62
CA ARG A 52 -8.95 -1.39 3.44
C ARG A 52 -8.25 -0.43 4.41
N GLU A 53 -7.16 -0.85 5.05
CA GLU A 53 -6.44 0.00 6.00
C GLU A 53 -5.64 1.12 5.31
N ILE A 54 -5.07 0.88 4.12
CA ILE A 54 -4.45 1.93 3.30
C ILE A 54 -5.51 2.95 2.87
N GLU A 55 -6.64 2.50 2.33
CA GLU A 55 -7.76 3.37 1.95
C GLU A 55 -8.21 4.27 3.10
N LYS A 56 -8.44 3.72 4.30
CA LYS A 56 -8.80 4.52 5.48
C LYS A 56 -7.71 5.49 5.89
N ARG A 57 -6.44 5.04 5.87
CA ARG A 57 -5.30 5.84 6.34
C ARG A 57 -5.07 7.07 5.47
N PHE A 58 -5.15 6.88 4.16
CA PHE A 58 -4.84 7.93 3.17
C PHE A 58 -6.08 8.59 2.57
N ARG A 59 -7.29 8.10 2.90
CA ARG A 59 -8.57 8.60 2.40
C ARG A 59 -8.65 8.58 0.86
N ILE A 60 -8.24 7.46 0.27
CA ILE A 60 -8.24 7.21 -1.18
C ILE A 60 -9.10 5.99 -1.54
N ASN A 61 -9.64 5.93 -2.76
CA ASN A 61 -10.30 4.71 -3.26
C ASN A 61 -9.26 3.78 -3.90
N LEU A 62 -8.51 3.09 -3.05
CA LEU A 62 -7.43 2.20 -3.52
C LEU A 62 -7.94 1.07 -4.43
N PRO A 63 -9.07 0.37 -4.15
CA PRO A 63 -9.62 -0.64 -5.07
C PRO A 63 -9.91 -0.11 -6.48
N GLU A 64 -10.45 1.10 -6.61
CA GLU A 64 -10.72 1.73 -7.91
C GLU A 64 -9.43 2.08 -8.65
N ILE A 65 -8.47 2.70 -7.97
CA ILE A 65 -7.13 2.99 -8.51
C ILE A 65 -6.47 1.72 -9.05
N ILE A 66 -6.59 0.65 -8.27
CA ILE A 66 -6.09 -0.66 -8.61
C ILE A 66 -6.79 -1.21 -9.87
N ALA A 67 -8.12 -1.11 -9.97
CA ALA A 67 -8.92 -1.64 -11.07
C ALA A 67 -8.77 -0.87 -12.40
N GLU A 68 -8.54 0.44 -12.33
CA GLU A 68 -8.37 1.32 -13.50
C GLU A 68 -7.01 1.15 -14.18
N GLU A 69 -6.00 0.68 -13.45
CA GLU A 69 -4.70 0.37 -14.04
C GLU A 69 -4.67 -1.07 -14.55
N SER A 70 -4.06 -1.29 -15.71
CA SER A 70 -3.44 -2.59 -15.97
C SER A 70 -2.41 -2.77 -14.86
N PHE A 71 -2.74 -3.61 -13.87
CA PHE A 71 -2.04 -3.94 -12.62
C PHE A 71 -0.58 -4.38 -12.80
N GLU A 72 0.20 -3.70 -13.62
CA GLU A 72 1.47 -4.22 -14.07
C GLU A 72 2.39 -4.41 -12.88
N PHE A 73 2.26 -3.62 -11.80
CA PHE A 73 2.91 -3.95 -10.53
C PHE A 73 2.13 -3.40 -9.31
N PHE A 74 1.42 -4.26 -8.55
CA PHE A 74 0.84 -3.92 -7.23
C PHE A 74 1.97 -3.83 -6.20
N THR A 75 2.64 -2.67 -6.14
CA THR A 75 3.84 -2.42 -5.32
C THR A 75 3.60 -1.26 -4.36
N ILE A 76 4.39 -1.20 -3.28
CA ILE A 76 4.35 -0.07 -2.33
C ILE A 76 4.67 1.24 -3.06
N LYS A 77 5.64 1.21 -3.98
CA LYS A 77 6.03 2.35 -4.81
C LYS A 77 4.87 2.90 -5.62
N ASN A 78 4.14 2.03 -6.32
CA ASN A 78 3.03 2.46 -7.16
C ASN A 78 1.83 2.93 -6.34
N ILE A 79 1.56 2.30 -5.18
CA ILE A 79 0.51 2.77 -4.26
C ILE A 79 0.85 4.18 -3.74
N ALA A 80 2.09 4.43 -3.31
CA ALA A 80 2.47 5.74 -2.77
C ALA A 80 2.36 6.88 -3.79
N LYS A 81 2.73 6.62 -5.05
CA LYS A 81 2.59 7.60 -6.15
C LYS A 81 1.15 8.05 -6.38
N LYS A 82 0.16 7.25 -5.97
CA LYS A 82 -1.27 7.58 -6.10
C LYS A 82 -1.81 8.35 -4.88
N ILE A 83 -1.04 8.41 -3.80
CA ILE A 83 -1.38 9.14 -2.57
C ILE A 83 -0.86 10.59 -2.62
N LEU A 84 0.26 10.85 -3.31
CA LEU A 84 0.92 12.16 -3.43
C LEU A 84 0.25 13.13 -4.41
#